data_AF-A0A2N1DA58-F1
#
_entry.id   AF-A0A2N1DA58-F1
#
_cell.length_a   1.000
_cell.length_b   1.000
_cell.length_c   1.000
_cell.angle_alpha   90.00
_cell.angle_beta   90.00
_cell.angle_gamma   90.00
#
_symmetry.space_group_name_H-M   'P 1'
#
loop_
_entity.id
_entity.type
_entity.pdbx_description
1 polymer ?
#
loop_
_entity_poly.entity_id
_entity_poly.type
_entity_poly.pdbx_seq_one_letter_code
_entity_poly.pdbx_strand_id
1 'polypeptide(L)'
;MSMKRNGLWVVFAIFAFTAMYFHDGEPLFISHGAYPVGKAIAWIMLICFLSYSIYCSTKENIFKTIKTIYPLHWARQIGIDLYLGIVITMFLIYLNEGSLLIVALWFIPVVLFANLATLLYVAMNYDSIVSQFL
;
A
#
# COMPACT_ATOMS: atom_id res chain seq x y z
N MET A 1 8.39 7.47 25.91
CA MET A 1 8.33 8.33 24.70
C MET A 1 8.35 7.55 23.37
N SER A 2 8.05 6.23 23.32
CA SER A 2 8.10 5.41 22.09
C SER A 2 6.77 5.35 21.31
N MET A 3 5.63 5.50 21.99
CA MET A 3 4.30 5.27 21.41
C MET A 3 3.90 6.26 20.31
N LYS A 4 4.36 7.53 20.40
CA LYS A 4 4.11 8.54 19.34
C LYS A 4 4.80 8.22 18.01
N ARG A 5 5.91 7.47 18.04
CA ARG A 5 6.70 7.15 16.84
C ARG A 5 6.18 5.92 16.10
N ASN A 6 5.63 4.95 16.83
CA ASN A 6 5.14 3.69 16.26
C ASN A 6 3.63 3.70 15.97
N GLY A 7 2.90 4.76 16.34
CA GLY A 7 1.45 4.83 16.18
C GLY A 7 0.98 4.58 14.74
N LEU A 8 1.67 5.15 13.75
CA LEU A 8 1.34 4.92 12.33
C LEU A 8 1.49 3.45 11.93
N TRP A 9 2.53 2.77 12.41
CA TRP A 9 2.76 1.35 12.13
C TRP A 9 1.71 0.44 12.78
N VAL A 10 1.23 0.80 13.97
CA VAL A 10 0.12 0.09 14.62
C VAL A 10 -1.18 0.29 13.82
N VAL A 11 -1.46 1.51 13.36
CA VAL A 11 -2.63 1.79 12.50
C VAL A 11 -2.55 0.99 11.20
N PHE A 12 -1.38 0.96 10.54
CA PHE A 12 -1.18 0.15 9.35
C PHE A 12 -1.39 -1.34 9.62
N ALA A 13 -0.82 -1.88 10.71
CA ALA A 13 -0.98 -3.28 11.07
C ALA A 13 -2.45 -3.63 11.31
N ILE A 14 -3.18 -2.82 12.09
CA ILE A 14 -4.62 -3.01 12.33
C ILE A 14 -5.37 -3.00 11.00
N PHE A 15 -5.10 -2.02 10.13
CA PHE A 15 -5.72 -1.95 8.82
C PHE A 15 -5.42 -3.19 7.97
N ALA A 16 -4.16 -3.61 7.88
CA ALA A 16 -3.75 -4.75 7.08
C ALA A 16 -4.39 -6.06 7.56
N PHE A 17 -4.37 -6.32 8.88
CA PHE A 17 -5.03 -7.50 9.44
C PHE A 17 -6.55 -7.45 9.25
N THR A 18 -7.17 -6.28 9.41
CA THR A 18 -8.61 -6.12 9.17
C THR A 18 -8.95 -6.39 7.70
N ALA A 19 -8.20 -5.82 6.77
CA ALA A 19 -8.38 -6.04 5.34
C ALA A 19 -8.23 -7.52 4.98
N MET A 20 -7.19 -8.19 5.49
CA MET A 20 -6.97 -9.63 5.27
C MET A 20 -8.06 -10.50 5.90
N TYR A 21 -8.59 -10.11 7.06
CA TYR A 21 -9.64 -10.87 7.75
C TYR A 21 -10.99 -10.78 7.05
N PHE A 22 -11.35 -9.59 6.56
CA PHE A 22 -12.60 -9.36 5.80
C PHE A 22 -12.44 -9.62 4.30
N HIS A 23 -11.32 -10.20 3.87
CA HIS A 23 -11.12 -10.55 2.49
C HIS A 23 -11.87 -11.84 2.15
N ASP A 24 -13.03 -11.71 1.52
CA ASP A 24 -13.86 -12.83 1.05
C ASP A 24 -13.53 -13.28 -0.39
N GLY A 25 -12.37 -12.85 -0.91
CA GLY A 25 -11.95 -13.11 -2.29
C GLY A 25 -11.09 -14.37 -2.46
N GLU A 26 -10.01 -14.20 -3.20
CA GLU A 26 -9.04 -15.25 -3.54
C GLU A 26 -8.18 -15.71 -2.34
N PRO A 27 -7.56 -16.90 -2.39
CA PRO A 27 -6.70 -17.36 -1.30
C PRO A 27 -5.54 -16.39 -1.07
N LEU A 28 -5.37 -15.88 0.15
CA LEU A 28 -4.46 -14.75 0.44
C LEU A 28 -2.99 -14.96 -0.01
N PHE A 29 -2.45 -16.17 0.10
CA PHE A 29 -1.02 -16.44 -0.12
C PHE A 29 -0.72 -17.35 -1.31
N ILE A 30 -1.73 -18.03 -1.84
CA ILE A 30 -1.58 -19.01 -2.92
C ILE A 30 -2.41 -18.52 -4.10
N SER A 31 -1.76 -18.42 -5.25
CA SER A 31 -2.44 -18.10 -6.51
C SER A 31 -2.79 -19.38 -7.25
N HIS A 32 -3.97 -19.41 -7.85
CA HIS A 32 -4.40 -20.46 -8.78
C HIS A 32 -4.56 -19.95 -10.22
N GLY A 33 -4.16 -18.70 -10.49
CA GLY A 33 -4.25 -18.06 -11.80
C GLY A 33 -3.13 -18.46 -12.76
N ALA A 34 -3.11 -17.79 -13.92
CA ALA A 34 -2.14 -18.05 -15.00
C ALA A 34 -0.67 -17.75 -14.61
N TYR A 35 -0.44 -16.91 -13.60
CA TYR A 35 0.90 -16.49 -13.16
C TYR A 35 1.09 -16.65 -11.64
N PRO A 36 1.12 -17.88 -11.11
CA PRO A 36 1.02 -18.10 -9.67
C PRO A 36 2.21 -17.59 -8.86
N VAL A 37 3.38 -17.49 -9.49
CA VAL A 37 4.60 -16.97 -8.87
C VAL A 37 4.50 -15.47 -8.57
N GLY A 38 3.73 -14.72 -9.35
CA GLY A 38 3.65 -13.26 -9.20
C GLY A 38 3.03 -12.83 -7.87
N LYS A 39 2.07 -13.60 -7.35
CA LYS A 39 1.48 -13.36 -6.02
C LYS A 39 2.52 -13.47 -4.89
N ALA A 40 3.35 -14.51 -4.94
CA ALA A 40 4.44 -14.69 -3.98
C ALA A 40 5.46 -13.54 -4.05
N ILE A 41 5.79 -13.09 -5.26
CA ILE A 41 6.67 -11.93 -5.48
C ILE A 41 6.05 -10.66 -4.87
N ALA A 42 4.75 -10.41 -5.07
CA ALA A 42 4.05 -9.27 -4.48
C ALA A 42 4.13 -9.27 -2.94
N TRP A 43 3.91 -10.43 -2.30
CA TRP A 43 4.06 -10.58 -0.85
C TRP A 43 5.49 -10.36 -0.36
N ILE A 44 6.49 -10.89 -1.06
CA ILE A 44 7.90 -10.67 -0.72
C ILE A 44 8.25 -9.19 -0.81
N MET A 45 7.84 -8.51 -1.90
CA MET A 45 8.04 -7.07 -2.05
C MET A 45 7.37 -6.29 -0.92
N LEU A 46 6.15 -6.67 -0.52
CA LEU A 46 5.45 -6.04 0.59
C LEU A 46 6.23 -6.17 1.89
N ILE A 47 6.70 -7.37 2.24
CA ILE A 47 7.45 -7.62 3.47
C ILE A 47 8.79 -6.88 3.46
N CYS A 48 9.51 -6.91 2.34
CA CYS A 48 10.77 -6.18 2.17
C CYS A 48 10.55 -4.66 2.34
N PHE A 49 9.54 -4.11 1.67
CA PHE A 49 9.24 -2.68 1.70
C PHE A 49 8.74 -2.23 3.08
N LEU A 50 7.90 -3.04 3.74
CA LEU A 50 7.46 -2.82 5.11
C LEU A 50 8.65 -2.78 6.07
N SER A 51 9.50 -3.81 6.02
CA SER A 51 10.66 -3.95 6.90
C SER A 51 11.63 -2.78 6.73
N TYR A 52 11.89 -2.39 5.48
CA TYR A 52 12.73 -1.24 5.16
C TYR A 52 12.11 0.08 5.65
N SER A 53 10.80 0.26 5.47
CA SER A 53 10.10 1.48 5.91
C SER A 53 10.07 1.63 7.43
N ILE A 54 9.90 0.51 8.16
CA ILE A 54 10.03 0.47 9.62
C ILE A 54 11.46 0.83 10.04
N TYR A 55 12.47 0.24 9.39
CA TYR A 55 13.88 0.54 9.65
C TYR A 55 14.17 2.04 9.48
N CYS A 56 13.80 2.65 8.36
CA CYS A 56 13.98 4.08 8.11
C CYS A 56 13.28 4.94 9.17
N SER A 57 12.05 4.57 9.56
CA SER A 57 11.29 5.29 10.60
C SER A 57 11.91 5.20 12.00
N THR A 58 12.78 4.22 12.24
CA THR A 58 13.53 4.14 13.50
C THR A 58 14.72 5.10 13.53
N LYS A 59 15.25 5.46 12.36
CA LYS A 59 16.43 6.33 12.18
C LYS A 59 16.04 7.80 12.06
N GLU A 60 14.96 8.10 11.34
CA GLU A 60 14.53 9.47 11.08
C GLU A 60 13.05 9.70 11.38
N ASN A 61 12.70 10.96 11.69
CA ASN A 61 11.31 11.37 11.81
C ASN A 61 10.85 11.93 10.47
N ILE A 62 9.96 11.21 9.79
CA ILE A 62 9.40 11.55 8.48
C ILE A 62 8.88 12.99 8.43
N PHE A 63 8.11 13.42 9.42
CA PHE A 63 7.55 14.78 9.44
C PHE A 63 8.62 15.86 9.58
N LYS A 64 9.70 15.57 10.29
CA LYS A 64 10.84 16.50 10.40
C LYS A 64 11.59 16.58 9.08
N THR A 65 11.88 15.43 8.45
CA THR A 65 12.59 15.37 7.16
C THR A 65 11.78 16.03 6.04
N ILE A 66 10.47 15.78 5.97
CA ILE A 66 9.57 16.41 4.98
C ILE A 66 9.64 17.93 5.07
N LYS A 67 9.58 18.51 6.29
CA LYS A 67 9.68 19.97 6.46
C LYS A 67 11.00 20.55 5.94
N THR A 68 12.09 19.79 6.07
CA THR A 68 13.41 20.21 5.58
C THR A 68 13.50 20.15 4.06
N ILE A 69 12.94 19.11 3.43
CA ILE A 69 13.05 18.92 1.97
C ILE A 69 11.95 19.65 1.18
N TYR A 70 10.80 19.94 1.78
CA TYR A 70 9.64 20.55 1.11
C TYR A 70 9.93 21.86 0.35
N PRO A 71 10.82 22.77 0.82
CA PRO A 71 11.17 23.95 0.06
C PRO A 71 11.80 23.63 -1.31
N LEU A 72 12.45 22.47 -1.45
CA LEU A 72 13.09 22.04 -2.69
C LEU A 72 12.01 21.70 -3.73
N HIS A 73 12.10 22.33 -4.91
CA HIS A 73 11.16 22.08 -6.02
C HIS A 73 11.15 20.60 -6.43
N TRP A 74 12.32 19.96 -6.44
CA TRP A 74 12.45 18.53 -6.75
C TRP A 74 11.69 17.64 -5.77
N ALA A 75 11.76 17.92 -4.46
CA ALA A 75 11.03 17.14 -3.45
C ALA A 75 9.51 17.30 -3.60
N ARG A 76 9.04 18.51 -3.98
CA ARG A 76 7.62 18.74 -4.29
C ARG A 76 7.17 17.96 -5.52
N GLN A 77 7.99 17.92 -6.57
CA GLN A 77 7.71 17.13 -7.76
C GLN A 77 7.58 15.63 -7.42
N ILE A 78 8.54 15.06 -6.67
CA ILE A 78 8.46 13.66 -6.22
C ILE A 78 7.15 13.40 -5.45
N GLY A 79 6.74 14.34 -4.59
CA GLY A 79 5.47 14.25 -3.88
C GLY A 79 4.27 14.21 -4.83
N ILE A 80 4.21 15.12 -5.81
CA ILE A 80 3.12 15.15 -6.79
C ILE A 80 3.09 13.86 -7.62
N ASP A 81 4.24 13.38 -8.08
CA ASP A 81 4.37 12.15 -8.86
C ASP A 81 3.87 10.93 -8.07
N LEU A 82 4.20 10.87 -6.77
CA LEU A 82 3.69 9.84 -5.86
C LEU A 82 2.16 9.87 -5.77
N TYR A 83 1.56 11.06 -5.58
CA TYR A 83 0.11 11.18 -5.47
C TYR A 83 -0.61 10.93 -6.79
N LEU A 84 0.01 11.24 -7.93
CA LEU A 84 -0.50 10.86 -9.24
C LEU A 84 -0.51 9.33 -9.41
N GLY A 85 0.55 8.65 -8.96
CA GLY A 85 0.60 7.19 -8.89
C GLY A 85 -0.49 6.59 -7.98
N ILE A 86 -0.76 7.24 -6.84
CA ILE A 86 -1.86 6.87 -5.94
C ILE A 86 -3.20 6.97 -6.68
N VAL A 87 -3.48 8.08 -7.39
CA VAL A 87 -4.75 8.25 -8.13
C VAL A 87 -4.93 7.15 -9.18
N ILE A 88 -3.88 6.83 -9.93
CA ILE A 88 -3.90 5.73 -10.91
C ILE A 88 -4.23 4.41 -10.21
N THR A 89 -3.61 4.14 -9.06
CA THR A 89 -3.86 2.90 -8.33
C THR A 89 -5.28 2.85 -7.75
N MET A 90 -5.80 3.96 -7.24
CA MET A 90 -7.18 4.06 -6.77
C MET A 90 -8.18 3.80 -7.90
N PHE A 91 -7.87 4.24 -9.12
CA PHE A 91 -8.66 3.92 -10.30
C PHE A 91 -8.60 2.42 -10.65
N LEU A 92 -7.44 1.77 -10.53
CA LEU A 92 -7.33 0.31 -10.69
C LEU A 92 -8.15 -0.45 -9.64
N ILE A 93 -8.13 -0.02 -8.38
CA ILE A 93 -8.97 -0.61 -7.33
C ILE A 93 -10.44 -0.49 -7.70
N TYR A 94 -10.87 0.67 -8.20
CA TYR A 94 -12.24 0.87 -8.65
C TYR A 94 -12.61 -0.07 -9.80
N LEU A 95 -11.73 -0.25 -10.79
CA LEU A 95 -11.96 -1.18 -11.91
C LEU A 95 -11.98 -2.64 -11.47
N ASN A 96 -11.21 -3.01 -10.45
CA ASN A 96 -11.16 -4.37 -9.94
C ASN A 96 -12.40 -4.73 -9.10
N GLU A 97 -12.83 -3.83 -8.21
CA GLU A 97 -13.90 -4.10 -7.24
C GLU A 97 -15.28 -3.62 -7.72
N GLY A 98 -15.32 -2.64 -8.64
CA GLY A 98 -16.56 -2.00 -9.11
C GLY A 98 -17.28 -1.14 -8.05
N SER A 99 -16.74 -1.02 -6.83
CA SER A 99 -17.42 -0.38 -5.70
C SER A 99 -16.72 0.89 -5.22
N LEU A 100 -17.40 2.03 -5.29
CA LEU A 100 -16.91 3.30 -4.75
C LEU A 100 -16.71 3.27 -3.22
N LEU A 101 -17.45 2.42 -2.50
CA LEU A 101 -17.30 2.28 -1.06
C LEU A 101 -15.97 1.62 -0.70
N ILE A 102 -15.58 0.58 -1.44
CA ILE A 102 -14.29 -0.10 -1.25
C ILE A 102 -13.14 0.86 -1.57
N VAL A 103 -13.26 1.62 -2.66
CA VAL A 103 -12.30 2.69 -3.01
C VAL A 103 -12.20 3.71 -1.88
N ALA A 104 -13.30 4.17 -1.30
CA ALA A 104 -13.28 5.13 -0.19
C ALA A 104 -12.59 4.54 1.07
N LEU A 105 -12.80 3.27 1.36
CA LEU A 105 -12.12 2.58 2.48
C LEU A 105 -10.61 2.46 2.24
N TRP A 106 -10.19 2.12 1.02
CA TRP A 106 -8.78 2.05 0.63
C TRP A 106 -8.10 3.42 0.49
N PHE A 107 -8.86 4.49 0.30
CA PHE A 107 -8.30 5.84 0.19
C PHE A 107 -7.51 6.27 1.43
N ILE A 108 -8.05 5.98 2.63
CA ILE A 108 -7.42 6.35 3.90
C ILE A 108 -6.00 5.76 4.05
N PRO A 109 -5.80 4.43 3.97
CA PRO A 109 -4.47 3.84 4.09
C PRO A 109 -3.58 4.17 2.90
N VAL A 110 -4.14 4.34 1.68
CA VAL A 110 -3.35 4.71 0.50
C VAL A 110 -2.81 6.14 0.61
N VAL A 111 -3.56 7.10 1.14
CA VAL A 111 -3.04 8.45 1.37
C VAL A 111 -1.94 8.46 2.44
N LEU A 112 -2.08 7.62 3.48
CA LEU A 112 -1.14 7.60 4.59
C LEU A 112 0.14 6.81 4.31
N PHE A 113 0.04 5.69 3.60
CA PHE A 113 1.12 4.73 3.38
C PHE A 113 1.49 4.54 1.92
N ALA A 114 0.79 5.21 0.99
CA ALA A 114 1.05 5.23 -0.43
C ALA A 114 1.32 3.82 -0.98
N ASN A 115 2.55 3.61 -1.44
CA ASN A 115 3.02 2.37 -2.05
C ASN A 115 2.81 1.12 -1.19
N LEU A 116 2.81 1.25 0.14
CA LEU A 116 2.65 0.09 1.02
C LEU A 116 1.21 -0.43 1.02
N ALA A 117 0.22 0.47 1.03
CA ALA A 117 -1.19 0.10 0.99
C ALA A 117 -1.58 -0.40 -0.41
N THR A 118 -1.08 0.25 -1.47
CA THR A 118 -1.32 -0.23 -2.83
C THR A 118 -0.73 -1.61 -3.07
N LEU A 119 0.48 -1.87 -2.56
CA LEU A 119 1.13 -3.17 -2.69
C LEU A 119 0.41 -4.25 -1.88
N LEU A 120 -0.12 -3.92 -0.70
CA LEU A 120 -0.97 -4.83 0.07
C LEU A 120 -2.22 -5.20 -0.72
N TYR A 121 -2.90 -4.21 -1.33
CA TYR A 121 -4.07 -4.47 -2.18
C TYR A 121 -3.73 -5.41 -3.35
N VAL A 122 -2.62 -5.14 -4.05
CA VAL A 122 -2.16 -5.97 -5.18
C VAL A 122 -1.83 -7.39 -4.71
N ALA A 123 -1.20 -7.56 -3.55
CA ALA A 123 -0.87 -8.88 -3.02
C ALA A 123 -2.13 -9.68 -2.63
N MET A 124 -3.16 -9.00 -2.14
CA MET A 124 -4.44 -9.64 -1.77
C MET A 124 -5.29 -10.01 -2.98
N ASN A 125 -5.37 -9.14 -3.99
CA ASN A 125 -6.25 -9.28 -5.16
C ASN A 125 -5.48 -9.61 -6.45
N TYR A 126 -4.35 -10.30 -6.34
CA TYR A 126 -3.44 -10.55 -7.45
C TYR A 126 -4.12 -11.31 -8.60
N ASP A 127 -4.83 -12.40 -8.32
CA ASP A 127 -5.44 -13.24 -9.36
C ASP A 127 -6.56 -12.48 -10.07
N SER A 128 -7.39 -11.76 -9.31
CA SER A 128 -8.43 -10.87 -9.84
C SER A 128 -7.83 -9.83 -10.79
N ILE A 129 -6.78 -9.11 -10.37
CA ILE A 129 -6.14 -8.09 -11.20
C ILE A 129 -5.59 -8.72 -12.49
N VAL A 130 -4.85 -9.83 -12.37
CA VAL A 130 -4.25 -10.51 -13.53
C VAL A 130 -5.31 -11.01 -14.49
N SER A 131 -6.45 -11.50 -13.99
CA SER A 131 -7.56 -11.99 -14.82
C SER A 131 -8.20 -10.90 -15.67
N GLN A 132 -8.08 -9.62 -15.31
CA GLN A 132 -8.60 -8.52 -16.13
C GLN A 132 -7.77 -8.26 -17.40
N PHE A 133 -6.55 -8.78 -17.47
CA PHE A 133 -5.61 -8.57 -18.58
C PHE A 133 -5.40 -9.80 -19.46
N LEU A 134 -6.06 -10.92 -19.17
CA LEU A 134 -5.98 -12.18 -19.90
C LEU A 134 -7.30 -12.53 -20.57
#